data_AF-A0A183CKK9-F1
#
_entry.id   AF-A0A183CKK9-F1
#
_cell.length_a   1.000
_cell.length_b   1.000
_cell.length_c   1.000
_cell.angle_alpha   90.00
_cell.angle_beta   90.00
_cell.angle_gamma   90.00
#
_symmetry.space_group_name_H-M   'P 1'
#
loop_
_entity.id
_entity.type
_entity.pdbx_description
1 polymer ?
#
loop_
_entity_poly.entity_id
_entity_poly.type
_entity_poly.pdbx_seq_one_letter_code
_entity_poly.pdbx_strand_id
1 'polypeptide(L)' 'MTIGAVPGRLSQKKGKKDHTRKIIRHIFHETDNVWGFAQFMAFEELMDPDNGWYDAKNDTAILSAEVNAEEPFGVD' A
#
# COMPACT_ATOMS: atom_id res chain seq x y z
N MET A 1 -15.70 -1.77 -10.94
CA MET A 1 -14.64 -2.80 -10.88
C MET A 1 -14.47 -3.25 -9.44
N THR A 2 -14.60 -4.53 -9.12
CA THR A 2 -14.27 -5.00 -7.76
C THR A 2 -12.76 -5.24 -7.68
N ILE A 3 -12.09 -4.67 -6.69
CA ILE A 3 -10.73 -5.08 -6.32
C ILE A 3 -10.81 -5.85 -5.00
N GLY A 4 -10.50 -7.13 -5.07
CA GLY A 4 -10.21 -7.99 -3.93
C GLY A 4 -8.88 -7.63 -3.28
N ALA A 5 -8.89 -7.63 -1.96
CA ALA A 5 -7.79 -7.47 -1.01
C ALA A 5 -6.39 -7.12 -1.55
N VAL A 6 -5.93 -5.93 -1.16
CA VAL A 6 -4.54 -5.48 -1.34
C VAL A 6 -3.83 -5.45 0.00
N PRO A 7 -2.72 -6.19 0.19
CA PRO A 7 -1.74 -5.83 1.20
C PRO A 7 -0.96 -4.60 0.70
N GLY A 8 -1.19 -3.43 1.29
CA GLY A 8 -0.24 -2.33 1.16
C GLY A 8 1.02 -2.70 1.94
N ARG A 9 2.18 -2.69 1.29
CA ARG A 9 3.46 -3.02 1.94
C ARG A 9 4.50 -1.94 1.71
N LEU A 10 5.14 -1.55 2.80
CA LEU A 10 6.34 -0.74 2.78
C LEU A 10 7.54 -1.70 2.77
N SER A 11 8.27 -1.73 1.65
CA SER A 11 9.34 -2.70 1.42
C SER A 11 10.69 -2.16 1.88
N GLN A 12 11.48 -3.03 2.52
CA GLN A 12 12.74 -2.68 3.19
C GLN A 12 14.01 -3.25 2.55
N LYS A 13 15.16 -2.72 3.02
CA LYS A 13 16.47 -3.38 2.95
C LYS A 13 16.40 -4.84 3.44
N LYS A 14 17.22 -5.69 2.81
CA LYS A 14 17.32 -7.14 3.08
C LYS A 14 17.46 -7.46 4.58
N GLY A 15 16.54 -8.25 5.11
CA GLY A 15 16.60 -8.78 6.49
C GLY A 15 15.61 -8.19 7.50
N LYS A 16 14.83 -7.17 7.11
CA LYS A 16 13.74 -6.61 7.92
C LYS A 16 12.37 -7.00 7.36
N LYS A 17 11.38 -7.01 8.24
CA LYS A 17 10.00 -7.39 7.89
C LYS A 17 9.27 -6.17 7.33
N ASP A 18 8.61 -6.36 6.18
CA ASP A 18 7.75 -5.33 5.59
C ASP A 18 6.60 -4.95 6.53
N HIS A 19 6.27 -3.66 6.59
CA HIS A 19 5.03 -3.22 7.22
C HIS A 19 3.89 -3.51 6.26
N THR A 20 2.98 -4.38 6.66
CA THR A 20 1.88 -4.82 5.79
C THR A 20 0.55 -4.51 6.46
N ARG A 21 -0.37 -3.88 5.72
CA ARG A 21 -1.79 -3.83 6.10
C ARG A 21 -2.65 -4.51 5.05
N LYS A 22 -3.50 -5.43 5.48
CA LYS A 22 -4.46 -6.13 4.61
C LYS A 22 -5.72 -5.30 4.43
N ILE A 23 -6.06 -4.99 3.19
CA ILE A 23 -7.39 -4.52 2.78
C ILE A 23 -8.23 -5.75 2.45
N ILE A 24 -9.55 -5.73 2.71
CA ILE A 24 -10.41 -6.92 2.54
C ILE A 24 -11.06 -6.94 1.14
N ARG A 25 -11.76 -5.87 0.73
CA ARG A 25 -12.37 -5.73 -0.61
C ARG A 25 -12.87 -4.30 -0.78
N HIS A 26 -12.82 -3.74 -1.99
CA HIS A 26 -13.49 -2.48 -2.32
C HIS A 26 -14.13 -2.55 -3.71
N ILE A 27 -15.27 -1.87 -3.88
CA ILE A 27 -15.96 -1.74 -5.17
C ILE A 27 -15.65 -0.34 -5.72
N PHE A 28 -14.75 -0.30 -6.68
CA PHE A 28 -14.36 0.95 -7.34
C PHE A 28 -15.39 1.35 -8.38
N HIS A 29 -15.83 2.61 -8.31
CA HIS A 29 -16.70 3.28 -9.27
C HIS A 29 -16.39 4.79 -9.29
N GLU A 30 -17.04 5.55 -10.18
CA GLU A 30 -16.69 6.95 -10.46
C GLU A 30 -16.60 7.84 -9.21
N THR A 31 -17.57 7.73 -8.29
CA THR A 31 -17.63 8.54 -7.07
C THR A 31 -16.84 7.96 -5.89
N ASP A 32 -16.38 6.71 -5.99
CA ASP A 32 -15.62 6.01 -4.96
C ASP A 32 -14.45 5.26 -5.62
N ASN A 33 -13.55 6.07 -6.18
CA ASN A 33 -12.40 5.62 -6.96
C ASN A 33 -11.10 5.57 -6.14
N VAL A 34 -11.15 5.94 -4.86
CA VAL A 34 -10.00 5.95 -3.94
C VAL A 34 -10.31 5.07 -2.74
N TRP A 35 -9.36 4.20 -2.38
CA TRP A 35 -9.47 3.36 -1.21
C TRP A 35 -8.09 3.13 -0.58
N GLY A 36 -8.07 2.87 0.72
CA GLY A 36 -6.83 2.63 1.43
C GLY A 36 -6.94 2.91 2.93
N PHE A 37 -5.85 3.40 3.50
CA PHE A 37 -5.77 3.76 4.91
C PHE A 37 -5.48 5.26 5.03
N ALA A 38 -6.34 6.00 5.73
CA ALA A 38 -6.05 7.39 6.09
C ALA A 38 -4.76 7.50 6.93
N GLN A 39 -4.49 6.49 7.76
CA GLN A 39 -3.26 6.35 8.54
C GLN A 39 -2.69 4.96 8.33
N PHE A 40 -1.73 4.82 7.42
CA PHE A 40 -1.07 3.55 7.10
C PHE A 40 0.04 3.19 8.11
N MET A 41 0.86 4.18 8.48
CA MET A 41 1.95 4.13 9.45
C MET A 41 2.12 5.53 10.06
N ALA A 42 2.68 5.65 11.27
CA ALA A 42 3.09 6.95 11.77
C ALA A 42 4.24 7.51 10.91
N PHE A 43 4.24 8.82 10.65
CA PHE A 43 5.26 9.40 9.78
C PHE A 43 6.65 9.33 10.43
N GLU A 44 6.71 9.51 11.74
CA GLU A 44 7.93 9.40 12.53
C GLU A 44 8.55 7.99 12.45
N GLU A 45 7.71 6.94 12.46
CA GLU A 45 8.16 5.56 12.31
C GLU A 45 8.70 5.27 10.89
N LEU A 46 8.07 5.85 9.87
CA LEU A 46 8.55 5.76 8.48
C LEU A 46 9.92 6.41 8.33
N MET A 47 10.09 7.62 8.87
CA MET A 47 11.27 8.45 8.68
C MET A 47 12.48 8.03 9.52
N ASP A 48 12.30 7.12 10.49
CA ASP A 48 13.37 6.58 11.30
C ASP A 48 14.34 5.74 10.43
N PRO A 49 15.62 6.17 10.28
CA PRO A 49 16.61 5.44 9.47
C PRO A 49 16.89 4.02 9.99
N ASP A 50 16.65 3.74 11.27
CA ASP A 50 16.91 2.45 11.91
C ASP A 50 15.76 1.44 11.71
N ASN A 51 14.58 1.94 11.35
CA ASN A 51 13.42 1.10 11.05
C ASN A 51 13.58 0.40 9.71
N GLY A 52 14.31 0.98 8.76
CA GLY A 52 14.74 0.36 7.50
C GLY A 52 13.75 0.45 6.32
N TRP A 53 12.64 1.18 6.50
CA TRP A 53 11.64 1.48 5.47
C TRP A 53 11.94 2.73 4.64
N TYR A 54 12.79 3.62 5.17
CA TYR A 54 13.19 4.86 4.53
C TYR A 54 14.69 4.85 4.24
N ASP A 55 15.05 5.18 3.01
CA ASP A 55 16.43 5.37 2.60
C ASP A 55 16.83 6.84 2.76
N ALA A 56 17.38 7.17 3.93
CA ALA A 56 17.82 8.52 4.27
C ALA A 56 18.91 9.08 3.34
N LYS A 57 19.64 8.23 2.60
CA LYS A 57 20.67 8.70 1.66
C LYS A 57 20.04 9.26 0.38
N ASN A 58 19.01 8.59 -0.12
CA ASN A 58 18.36 8.93 -1.38
C ASN A 58 17.04 9.70 -1.17
N ASP A 59 16.58 9.84 0.08
CA ASP A 59 15.29 10.43 0.46
C ASP A 59 14.11 9.71 -0.23
N THR A 60 14.07 8.38 -0.09
CA THR A 60 13.07 7.54 -0.76
C THR A 60 12.49 6.46 0.15
N ALA A 61 11.24 6.08 -0.10
CA ALA A 61 10.60 4.90 0.46
C ALA A 61 9.86 4.13 -0.65
N ILE A 62 9.77 2.81 -0.54
CA ILE A 62 9.14 1.96 -1.55
C ILE A 62 7.80 1.44 -1.02
N LEU A 63 6.71 1.89 -1.64
CA LEU A 63 5.38 1.37 -1.40
C LEU A 63 5.01 0.38 -2.51
N SER A 64 4.50 -0.78 -2.11
CA SER A 64 4.01 -1.82 -3.01
C SER A 64 2.57 -2.19 -2.67
N ALA A 65 1.79 -2.51 -3.70
CA ALA A 65 0.42 -2.97 -3.59
C ALA A 65 0.28 -4.20 -4.49
N GLU A 66 -0.27 -5.28 -3.94
CA GLU A 66 -0.65 -6.46 -4.70
C GLU A 66 -2.16 -6.44 -4.91
N VAL A 67 -2.62 -6.39 -6.17
CA VAL A 67 -4.01 -6.12 -6.51
C VAL A 67 -4.62 -7.34 -7.18
N ASN A 68 -5.71 -7.86 -6.60
CA ASN A 68 -6.53 -8.89 -7.23
C ASN A 68 -7.82 -8.25 -7.72
N ALA A 69 -8.03 -8.14 -9.03
CA ALA A 69 -9.22 -7.52 -9.59
C ALA A 69 -10.18 -8.56 -10.17
N GLU A 70 -11.49 -8.34 -9.99
CA GLU A 70 -12.55 -9.07 -10.70
C GLU A 70 -12.92 -8.34 -11.99
N GLU A 71 -13.62 -9.04 -12.88
CA GLU A 71 -14.15 -8.48 -14.13
C GLU A 71 -14.95 -7.18 -13.87
N PRO A 72 -14.63 -6.09 -14.57
CA PRO A 72 -15.34 -4.83 -14.41
C PRO A 72 -16.63 -4.80 -15.25
N PHE A 73 -17.69 -4.18 -14.71
CA PHE A 73 -18.91 -3.89 -15.47
C PHE A 73 -18.77 -2.54 -16.19
N GLY A 74 -19.23 -2.45 -17.44
CA GLY A 74 -19.37 -1.18 -18.16
C GLY A 74 -18.08 -0.62 -18.77
N VAL A 75 -17.11 -1.49 -19.08
CA VAL A 75 -15.90 -1.17 -19.84
C VAL A 75 -15.77 -2.20 -20.96
N ASP A 76 -15.75 -1.71 -22.20
CA ASP A 76 -15.48 -2.47 -23.43
C ASP A 76 -14.02 -2.29 -23.88
#